data_AF-A0AAN8J391-F1
#
_entry.id   AF-A0AAN8J391-F1
#
_cell.length_a   1.000
_cell.length_b   1.000
_cell.length_c   1.000
_cell.angle_alpha   90.00
_cell.angle_beta   90.00
_cell.angle_gamma   90.00
#
_symmetry.space_group_name_H-M   'P 1'
#
loop_
_entity.id
_entity.type
_entity.pdbx_description
1 polymer ?
#
loop_
_entity_poly.entity_id
_entity_poly.type
_entity_poly.pdbx_seq_one_letter_code
_entity_poly.pdbx_strand_id
1 'polypeptide(L)'
;MYRCSVCTAVQPQENIRLRWGDKTATVILFSCLVEHGLLELDKAKRIYDDVHLGIKYICNEHYVNAISFLAVKIEEVLGSFPPDVIDHFPVDLIEDIVMHLHTTAGFLDVSWHFS
;
A
#
# COMPACT_ATOMS: atom_id res chain seq x y z
N MET A 1 -2.83 -16.92 -7.13
CA MET A 1 -3.93 -16.24 -6.42
C MET A 1 -3.53 -16.09 -4.98
N TYR A 2 -3.61 -14.89 -4.42
CA TYR A 2 -3.24 -14.67 -3.02
C TYR A 2 -4.36 -14.00 -2.26
N ARG A 3 -4.40 -14.25 -0.95
CA ARG A 3 -5.49 -13.79 -0.09
C ARG A 3 -5.02 -12.60 0.75
N CYS A 4 -5.78 -11.51 0.72
CA CYS A 4 -5.54 -10.37 1.60
C CYS A 4 -5.76 -10.79 3.06
N SER A 5 -4.82 -10.47 3.94
CA SER A 5 -4.90 -10.82 5.36
C SER A 5 -5.92 -9.97 6.12
N VAL A 6 -6.28 -8.80 5.58
CA VAL A 6 -7.24 -7.86 6.16
C VAL A 6 -8.67 -8.24 5.76
N CYS A 7 -9.01 -8.21 4.47
CA CYS A 7 -10.37 -8.46 4.01
C CYS A 7 -10.64 -9.90 3.55
N THR A 8 -9.64 -10.78 3.51
CA THR A 8 -9.75 -12.17 3.04
C THR A 8 -10.15 -12.34 1.58
N ALA A 9 -10.28 -11.25 0.82
CA ALA A 9 -10.53 -11.27 -0.60
C ALA A 9 -9.34 -11.91 -1.35
N VAL A 10 -9.66 -12.71 -2.36
CA VAL A 10 -8.67 -13.28 -3.28
C VAL A 10 -8.32 -12.23 -4.33
N GLN A 11 -7.03 -12.00 -4.52
CA GLN A 11 -6.52 -11.00 -5.45
C GLN A 11 -5.67 -11.66 -6.55
N PRO A 12 -5.71 -11.10 -7.78
CA PRO A 12 -4.71 -11.36 -8.82
C PRO A 12 -3.31 -11.01 -8.31
N GLN A 13 -2.28 -11.68 -8.84
CA GLN A 13 -0.90 -11.49 -8.42
C GLN A 13 -0.42 -10.03 -8.54
N GLU A 14 -0.92 -9.31 -9.53
CA GLU A 14 -0.66 -7.90 -9.82
C GLU A 14 -1.21 -6.94 -8.74
N ASN A 15 -2.20 -7.38 -7.94
CA ASN A 15 -2.91 -6.54 -6.97
C ASN A 15 -2.41 -6.68 -5.53
N ILE A 16 -1.18 -7.15 -5.37
CA ILE A 16 -0.58 -7.50 -4.09
C ILE A 16 0.79 -6.86 -3.98
N ARG A 17 0.96 -6.00 -2.98
CA ARG A 17 2.15 -5.13 -2.88
C ARG A 17 3.12 -5.47 -1.76
N LEU A 18 2.87 -6.48 -0.92
CA LEU A 18 3.75 -6.74 0.22
C LEU A 18 4.19 -8.20 0.34
N ARG A 19 5.50 -8.38 0.36
CA ARG A 19 6.19 -9.58 0.83
C ARG A 19 6.81 -9.22 2.18
N TRP A 20 6.33 -9.86 3.26
CA TRP A 20 6.72 -9.47 4.61
C TRP A 20 8.18 -9.83 4.88
N GLY A 21 8.99 -8.81 5.18
CA GLY A 21 10.42 -8.92 5.50
C GLY A 21 10.85 -7.90 6.56
N ASP A 22 10.26 -6.70 6.56
CA ASP A 22 10.47 -5.69 7.60
C ASP A 22 9.28 -5.66 8.59
N LYS A 23 9.56 -6.06 9.83
CA LYS A 23 8.59 -6.02 10.94
C LYS A 23 8.12 -4.60 11.23
N THR A 24 9.00 -3.61 11.08
CA THR A 24 8.72 -2.20 11.39
C THR A 24 7.70 -1.64 10.40
N ALA A 25 7.97 -1.80 9.10
CA ALA A 25 7.04 -1.41 8.04
C ALA A 25 5.66 -2.09 8.21
N THR A 26 5.64 -3.36 8.63
CA THR A 26 4.39 -4.10 8.88
C THR A 26 3.60 -3.51 10.05
N VAL A 27 4.27 -3.20 11.17
CA VAL A 27 3.63 -2.55 12.33
C VAL A 27 3.06 -1.20 11.94
N ILE A 28 3.85 -0.36 11.24
CA ILE A 28 3.40 0.97 10.80
C ILE A 28 2.16 0.85 9.91
N LEU A 29 2.18 -0.06 8.94
CA LEU A 29 1.05 -0.25 8.03
C LEU A 29 -0.23 -0.70 8.77
N PHE A 30 -0.12 -1.62 9.73
CA PHE A 30 -1.26 -2.04 10.53
C PHE A 30 -1.76 -0.96 11.46
N SER A 31 -0.86 -0.20 12.09
CA SER A 31 -1.23 0.96 12.89
C SER A 31 -2.02 1.97 12.04
N CYS A 32 -1.58 2.24 10.81
CA CYS A 32 -2.32 3.14 9.90
C CYS A 32 -3.71 2.61 9.58
N LEU A 33 -3.86 1.30 9.30
CA LEU A 33 -5.16 0.71 9.03
C LEU A 33 -6.09 0.72 10.25
N VAL A 34 -5.54 0.53 11.45
CA VAL A 34 -6.30 0.57 12.71
C VAL A 34 -6.78 1.99 13.01
N GLU A 35 -5.89 2.97 12.93
CA GLU A 35 -6.22 4.38 13.16
C GLU A 35 -7.18 4.92 12.08
N HIS A 36 -7.10 4.40 10.84
CA HIS A 36 -8.07 4.71 9.79
C HIS A 36 -9.44 4.00 10.01
N GLY A 37 -9.55 3.06 10.96
CA GLY A 37 -10.78 2.29 11.21
C GLY A 37 -11.08 1.21 10.15
N LEU A 38 -10.09 0.84 9.33
CA LEU A 38 -10.21 -0.20 8.30
C LEU A 38 -9.78 -1.59 8.81
N LEU A 39 -9.18 -1.66 10.00
CA LEU A 39 -8.76 -2.89 10.65
C LEU A 39 -8.93 -2.79 12.17
N GLU A 40 -9.66 -3.72 12.77
CA GLU A 40 -9.77 -3.80 14.23
C GLU A 40 -8.42 -4.12 14.89
N LEU A 41 -8.09 -3.46 16.01
CA LEU A 41 -6.81 -3.65 16.71
C LEU A 41 -6.55 -5.11 17.09
N ASP A 42 -7.56 -5.82 17.61
CA ASP A 42 -7.43 -7.24 17.98
C ASP A 42 -7.28 -8.16 16.77
N LYS A 43 -7.77 -7.73 15.60
CA LYS A 43 -7.53 -8.43 14.35
C LYS A 43 -6.12 -8.14 13.82
N ALA A 44 -5.65 -6.91 13.92
CA ALA A 44 -4.28 -6.53 13.56
C ALA A 44 -3.23 -7.33 14.37
N LYS A 45 -3.41 -7.43 15.69
CA LYS A 45 -2.54 -8.22 16.57
C LYS A 45 -2.47 -9.68 16.14
N ARG A 46 -3.62 -10.32 15.92
CA ARG A 46 -3.69 -11.72 15.46
C ARG A 46 -2.98 -11.92 14.12
N ILE A 47 -3.20 -11.01 13.17
CA ILE A 47 -2.56 -11.09 11.85
C ILE A 47 -1.03 -10.89 11.98
N TYR A 48 -0.57 -10.04 12.91
CA TYR A 48 0.84 -9.80 13.18
C TYR A 48 1.52 -10.96 13.93
N ASP A 49 0.83 -11.59 14.88
CA ASP A 49 1.37 -12.75 15.58
C ASP A 49 1.49 -13.96 14.63
N ASP A 50 0.59 -14.05 13.66
CA ASP A 50 0.62 -15.03 12.57
C ASP A 50 1.75 -14.80 11.54
N VAL A 51 2.56 -13.74 11.65
CA VAL A 51 3.70 -13.45 10.75
C VAL A 51 4.72 -14.59 10.77
N HIS A 52 4.84 -15.33 11.88
CA HIS A 52 5.79 -16.46 11.99
C HIS A 52 5.36 -17.70 11.19
N LEU A 53 4.15 -17.70 10.61
CA LEU A 53 3.59 -18.83 9.87
C LEU A 53 3.69 -18.69 8.33
N GLY A 54 4.34 -17.63 7.82
CA GLY A 54 4.68 -17.50 6.40
C GLY A 54 4.37 -16.13 5.79
N ILE A 55 4.55 -16.03 4.46
CA ILE A 55 4.30 -14.80 3.70
C ILE A 55 2.79 -14.50 3.72
N LYS A 56 2.44 -13.31 4.17
CA LYS A 56 1.07 -12.80 4.15
C LYS A 56 0.97 -11.64 3.17
N TYR A 57 -0.21 -11.46 2.61
CA TYR A 57 -0.45 -10.50 1.53
C TYR A 57 -1.51 -9.48 1.95
N ILE A 58 -1.43 -8.28 1.37
CA ILE A 58 -2.40 -7.20 1.53
C ILE A 58 -2.77 -6.74 0.12
N CYS A 59 -4.06 -6.48 -0.13
CA CYS A 59 -4.50 -6.00 -1.43
C CYS A 59 -4.10 -4.53 -1.64
N ASN A 60 -4.00 -4.12 -2.90
CA ASN A 60 -3.69 -2.74 -3.28
C ASN A 60 -4.56 -1.71 -2.56
N GLU A 61 -5.87 -1.95 -2.43
CA GLU A 61 -6.78 -1.03 -1.77
C GLU A 61 -6.39 -0.74 -0.31
N HIS A 62 -6.20 -1.79 0.50
CA HIS A 62 -5.78 -1.61 1.90
C HIS A 62 -4.37 -1.03 1.99
N TYR A 63 -3.48 -1.39 1.07
CA TYR A 63 -2.14 -0.81 1.03
C TYR A 63 -2.20 0.70 0.76
N VAL A 64 -2.91 1.12 -0.29
CA VAL A 64 -3.07 2.54 -0.65
C VAL A 64 -3.72 3.31 0.49
N ASN A 65 -4.81 2.81 1.08
CA ASN A 65 -5.46 3.49 2.20
C ASN A 65 -4.51 3.69 3.40
N ALA A 66 -3.68 2.69 3.72
CA ALA A 66 -2.70 2.82 4.80
C ALA A 66 -1.63 3.88 4.49
N ILE A 67 -1.10 3.88 3.27
CA ILE A 67 -0.07 4.86 2.86
C ILE A 67 -0.65 6.28 2.77
N SER A 68 -1.87 6.43 2.25
CA SER A 68 -2.57 7.72 2.20
C SER A 68 -2.80 8.28 3.61
N PHE A 69 -3.22 7.44 4.56
CA PHE A 69 -3.37 7.86 5.95
C PHE A 69 -2.04 8.27 6.57
N LEU A 70 -0.98 7.51 6.34
CA LEU A 70 0.37 7.85 6.82
C LEU A 70 0.84 9.20 6.28
N ALA A 71 0.61 9.47 4.99
CA ALA A 71 0.96 10.74 4.36
C ALA A 71 0.24 11.93 5.02
N VAL A 72 -1.06 11.79 5.31
CA VAL A 72 -1.84 12.81 6.05
C VAL A 72 -1.25 13.02 7.45
N LYS A 73 -0.88 11.96 8.17
CA LYS A 73 -0.26 12.08 9.50
C LYS A 73 1.11 12.75 9.47
N ILE A 74 1.91 12.49 8.44
CA ILE A 74 3.20 13.18 8.24
C ILE A 74 2.95 14.67 8.00
N GLU A 75 1.97 15.01 7.17
CA GLU A 75 1.60 16.41 6.90
C GLU A 75 1.07 17.13 8.14
N GLU A 76 0.22 16.49 8.95
CA GLU A 76 -0.28 17.05 10.23
C GLU A 76 0.87 17.41 11.18
N VAL A 77 1.91 16.56 11.24
CA VAL A 77 3.08 16.78 12.10
C VAL A 77 4.02 17.86 11.56
N LEU A 78 4.19 17.93 10.24
CA LEU A 78 5.14 18.84 9.59
C LEU A 78 4.51 20.19 9.18
N GLY A 79 3.19 20.32 9.22
CA GLY A 79 2.44 21.51 8.81
C GLY A 79 2.24 21.64 7.29
N SER A 80 3.04 20.93 6.48
CA SER A 80 2.89 20.77 5.04
C SER A 80 3.61 19.50 4.59
N PHE A 81 3.09 18.78 3.61
CA PHE A 81 3.79 17.63 3.03
C PHE A 81 5.13 18.07 2.37
N PRO A 82 6.29 17.51 2.74
CA PRO A 82 7.56 17.97 2.20
C PRO A 82 7.66 17.58 0.72
N PRO A 83 7.85 18.54 -0.21
CA PRO A 83 7.98 18.22 -1.64
C PRO A 83 9.20 17.34 -1.95
N ASP A 84 10.22 17.37 -1.08
CA ASP A 84 11.47 16.61 -1.13
C ASP A 84 11.36 15.18 -0.57
N VAL A 85 10.23 14.79 0.04
CA VAL A 85 10.01 13.39 0.46
C VAL A 85 10.01 12.44 -0.75
N ILE A 86 9.63 12.92 -1.93
CA ILE A 86 9.70 12.14 -3.17
C ILE A 86 11.14 11.74 -3.50
N ASP A 87 12.10 12.65 -3.28
CA ASP A 87 13.52 12.43 -3.58
C ASP A 87 14.18 11.38 -2.68
N HIS A 88 13.54 11.04 -1.56
CA HIS A 88 14.04 10.07 -0.59
C HIS A 88 13.35 8.71 -0.68
N PHE A 89 12.35 8.54 -1.57
CA PHE A 89 11.79 7.23 -1.82
C PHE A 89 12.77 6.34 -2.60
N PRO A 90 12.79 5.02 -2.33
CA PRO A 90 13.52 4.09 -3.18
C PRO A 90 13.06 4.23 -4.63
N VAL A 91 14.00 4.35 -5.56
CA VAL A 91 13.74 4.54 -7.00
C VAL A 91 12.78 3.48 -7.54
N ASP A 92 12.94 2.23 -7.10
CA ASP A 92 12.08 1.09 -7.47
C ASP A 92 10.59 1.33 -7.14
N LEU A 93 10.29 2.02 -6.04
CA LEU A 93 8.92 2.36 -5.64
C LEU A 93 8.33 3.46 -6.53
N ILE A 94 9.16 4.44 -6.92
CA ILE A 94 8.75 5.52 -7.84
C ILE A 94 8.50 4.94 -9.23
N GLU A 95 9.39 4.07 -9.72
CA GLU A 95 9.22 3.38 -11.01
C GLU A 95 7.95 2.51 -11.02
N ASP A 96 7.67 1.76 -9.96
CA ASP A 96 6.44 0.98 -9.83
C ASP A 96 5.16 1.82 -9.81
N ILE A 97 5.21 3.02 -9.20
CA ILE A 97 4.11 3.98 -9.19
C ILE A 97 3.92 4.58 -10.58
N VAL A 98 5.01 5.06 -11.20
CA VAL A 98 4.99 5.66 -12.55
C VAL A 98 4.51 4.65 -13.59
N MET A 99 4.97 3.41 -13.54
CA MET A 99 4.51 2.33 -14.41
C MET A 99 3.00 2.09 -14.25
N HIS A 100 2.49 2.01 -13.01
CA HIS A 100 1.05 1.86 -12.77
C HIS A 100 0.23 3.04 -13.29
N LEU A 101 0.73 4.27 -13.13
CA LEU A 101 0.09 5.48 -13.63
C LEU A 101 0.08 5.51 -15.17
N HIS A 102 1.18 5.11 -15.83
CA HIS A 102 1.23 4.98 -17.29
C HIS A 102 0.28 3.92 -17.83
N THR A 103 0.20 2.76 -17.17
CA THR A 103 -0.78 1.73 -17.52
C THR A 103 -2.21 2.27 -17.41
N THR A 104 -2.52 2.99 -16.32
CA THR A 104 -3.85 3.60 -16.10
C THR A 104 -4.15 4.69 -17.13
N ALA A 105 -3.17 5.54 -17.46
CA ALA A 105 -3.30 6.57 -18.49
C ALA A 105 -3.54 5.97 -19.88
N GLY A 106 -2.89 4.85 -20.22
CA GLY A 106 -3.12 4.12 -21.46
C GLY A 106 -4.53 3.55 -21.62
N PHE A 107 -5.26 3.31 -20.51
CA PHE A 107 -6.68 2.94 -20.55
C PHE A 107 -7.62 4.15 -20.66
N LEU A 108 -7.16 5.35 -20.30
CA LEU A 108 -7.93 6.59 -20.38
C LEU A 108 -7.75 7.31 -21.73
N ASP A 109 -6.62 7.10 -22.41
CA ASP A 109 -6.34 7.62 -23.74
C ASP A 109 -6.91 6.69 -24.83
N VAL A 110 -8.23 6.77 -25.04
CA VAL A 110 -8.95 6.14 -26.16
C VAL A 110 -8.73 6.86 -27.50
N SER A 111 -7.78 7.80 -27.60
CA SER A 111 -7.50 8.57 -28.82
C SER A 111 -6.18 8.21 -29.50
N TRP A 112 -5.86 6.91 -29.59
CA TRP A 112 -4.89 6.42 -30.58
C TRP A 112 -5.58 6.20 -31.94
N HIS A 113 -5.89 7.29 -32.63
CA HIS A 113 -6.11 7.24 -34.08
C HIS A 113 -4.76 7.41 -34.78
N PHE A 114 -4.34 6.37 -35.49
CA PHE A 114 -3.20 6.38 -36.42
C PHE A 114 -3.29 7.59 -37.37
N SER A 115 -2.18 8.31 -37.48
CA SER A 115 -1.78 9.05 -38.68
C SER A 115 -0.27 9.03 -38.78
#